data_AF-A0A1A1Z712-F1
#
_entry.id   AF-A0A1A1Z712-F1
#
_cell.length_a   1.000
_cell.length_b   1.000
_cell.length_c   1.000
_cell.angle_alpha   90.00
_cell.angle_beta   90.00
_cell.angle_gamma   90.00
#
_symmetry.space_group_name_H-M   'P 1'
#
loop_
_entity.id
_entity.type
_entity.pdbx_description
1 polymer ?
#
loop_
_entity_poly.entity_id
_entity_poly.type
_entity_poly.pdbx_seq_one_letter_code
_entity_poly.pdbx_strand_id
1 'polypeptide(L)'
;MFVLVAIAGIRMTGRWLPRAGLVAGVLALLGLAALNPERLIADRNIDRFEQTGALDAEYVSGLSSDIDPALARLPEHVRSCGESHRAQSDPWYQFNLSRWSADRPENADLPEYCSSYWSYLSYR
;
A
#
# COMPACT_ATOMS: atom_id res chain seq x y z
N MET A 1 -21.20 41.17 -6.61
CA MET A 1 -20.76 40.05 -5.76
C MET A 1 -21.94 39.15 -5.39
N PHE A 2 -22.98 39.65 -4.70
CA PHE A 2 -24.18 38.89 -4.35
C PHE A 2 -24.94 38.26 -5.53
N VAL A 3 -24.99 38.93 -6.68
CA VAL A 3 -25.62 38.37 -7.90
C VAL A 3 -24.84 37.17 -8.44
N LEU A 4 -23.51 37.19 -8.38
CA LEU A 4 -22.68 36.06 -8.81
C LEU A 4 -22.79 34.88 -7.84
N VAL A 5 -22.87 35.15 -6.53
CA VAL A 5 -23.12 34.14 -5.50
C VAL A 5 -24.52 33.54 -5.64
N ALA A 6 -25.53 34.35 -5.97
CA ALA A 6 -26.89 33.88 -6.25
C ALA A 6 -26.95 33.05 -7.53
N ILE A 7 -26.26 33.45 -8.61
CA ILE A 7 -26.17 32.65 -9.84
C ILE A 7 -25.43 31.33 -9.57
N ALA A 8 -24.34 31.35 -8.80
CA ALA A 8 -23.63 30.15 -8.38
C ALA A 8 -24.55 29.24 -7.52
N GLY A 9 -25.31 29.81 -6.58
CA GLY A 9 -26.27 29.14 -5.71
C GLY A 9 -27.52 28.59 -6.43
N ILE A 10 -28.03 29.29 -7.44
CA ILE A 10 -29.17 28.87 -8.28
C ILE A 10 -28.72 27.80 -9.29
N ARG A 11 -27.50 27.89 -9.82
CA ARG A 11 -26.88 26.78 -10.59
C ARG A 11 -26.51 25.59 -9.68
N MET A 12 -26.43 25.83 -8.36
CA MET A 12 -26.40 24.85 -7.27
C MET A 12 -27.79 24.28 -6.89
N THR A 13 -28.83 24.49 -7.71
CA THR A 13 -30.07 23.67 -7.67
C THR A 13 -29.84 22.20 -8.06
N GLY A 14 -28.59 21.81 -8.37
CA GLY A 14 -27.88 20.84 -7.52
C GLY A 14 -28.23 19.36 -7.68
N ARG A 15 -29.18 18.97 -8.53
CA ARG A 15 -29.50 17.53 -8.72
C ARG A 15 -28.40 16.74 -9.44
N TRP A 16 -27.51 17.42 -10.17
CA TRP A 16 -26.33 16.79 -10.79
C TRP A 16 -25.11 16.75 -9.87
N LEU A 17 -24.99 17.67 -8.91
CA LEU A 17 -23.75 17.86 -8.12
C LEU A 17 -23.40 16.62 -7.29
N PRO A 18 -24.35 16.01 -6.56
CA PRO A 18 -24.14 14.74 -5.90
C PRO A 18 -23.77 13.63 -6.89
N ARG A 19 -24.39 13.60 -8.07
CA ARG A 19 -24.07 12.61 -9.11
C ARG A 19 -22.65 12.80 -9.67
N ALA A 20 -22.25 14.04 -9.93
CA ALA A 20 -20.90 14.36 -10.42
C ALA A 20 -19.84 14.03 -9.36
N GLY A 21 -20.10 14.32 -8.09
CA GLY A 21 -19.23 13.92 -6.98
C GLY A 21 -19.10 12.41 -6.85
N LEU A 22 -20.21 11.68 -6.97
CA LEU A 22 -20.20 10.20 -6.98
C LEU A 22 -19.41 9.65 -8.16
N VAL A 23 -19.65 10.16 -9.38
CA VAL A 23 -18.91 9.72 -10.58
C VAL A 23 -17.43 10.03 -10.43
N ALA A 24 -17.06 11.23 -9.97
CA ALA A 24 -15.66 11.59 -9.74
C ALA A 24 -15.01 10.70 -8.67
N GLY A 25 -15.71 10.40 -7.58
CA GLY A 25 -15.24 9.48 -6.54
C GLY A 25 -15.03 8.07 -7.07
N VAL A 26 -15.99 7.52 -7.82
CA VAL A 26 -15.86 6.19 -8.45
C VAL A 26 -14.69 6.17 -9.43
N LEU A 27 -14.56 7.18 -10.31
CA LEU A 27 -13.45 7.28 -11.24
C LEU A 27 -12.10 7.40 -10.53
N ALA A 28 -12.02 8.16 -9.43
CA ALA A 28 -10.81 8.27 -8.63
C ALA A 28 -10.45 6.92 -7.98
N LEU A 29 -11.41 6.22 -7.39
CA LEU A 29 -11.19 4.89 -6.80
C LEU A 29 -10.77 3.86 -7.85
N LEU A 30 -11.44 3.82 -8.99
CA LEU A 30 -11.07 2.94 -10.11
C LEU A 30 -9.68 3.29 -10.66
N GLY A 31 -9.35 4.57 -10.74
CA GLY A 31 -8.02 5.04 -11.12
C GLY A 31 -6.93 4.59 -10.15
N LEU A 32 -7.16 4.74 -8.84
CA LEU A 32 -6.23 4.28 -7.80
C LEU A 32 -6.04 2.76 -7.83
N ALA A 33 -7.15 2.01 -7.97
CA ALA A 33 -7.10 0.55 -8.08
C ALA A 33 -6.37 0.09 -9.35
N ALA A 34 -6.53 0.80 -10.47
CA ALA A 34 -5.80 0.49 -11.71
C ALA A 34 -4.30 0.82 -11.59
N LEU A 35 -3.96 1.94 -10.94
CA LEU A 35 -2.57 2.39 -10.78
C LEU A 35 -1.79 1.55 -9.77
N ASN A 36 -2.44 0.97 -8.76
CA ASN A 36 -1.81 0.23 -7.66
C ASN A 36 -0.64 0.99 -7.03
N PRO A 37 -0.90 2.10 -6.32
CA PRO A 37 0.15 3.00 -5.82
C PRO A 37 1.15 2.30 -4.89
N GLU A 38 0.69 1.32 -4.09
CA GLU A 38 1.58 0.56 -3.20
C GLU A 38 2.63 -0.23 -3.97
N ARG A 39 2.24 -0.87 -5.09
CA ARG A 39 3.18 -1.58 -5.96
C ARG A 39 4.21 -0.64 -6.57
N LEU A 40 3.79 0.54 -7.03
CA LEU A 40 4.71 1.55 -7.58
C LEU A 40 5.74 2.02 -6.54
N ILE A 41 5.29 2.19 -5.30
CA ILE A 41 6.15 2.56 -4.17
C ILE A 41 7.16 1.45 -3.87
N ALA A 42 6.69 0.20 -3.80
CA ALA A 42 7.53 -0.98 -3.58
C ALA A 42 8.57 -1.13 -4.71
N ASP A 43 8.15 -0.97 -5.97
CA ASP A 43 9.04 -1.05 -7.12
C ASP A 43 10.19 -0.05 -7.01
N ARG A 44 9.92 1.20 -6.66
CA ARG A 44 10.97 2.22 -6.46
C ARG A 44 11.90 1.90 -5.31
N ASN A 45 11.39 1.32 -4.22
CA ASN A 45 12.22 0.94 -3.08
C ASN A 45 13.17 -0.21 -3.47
N ILE A 46 12.68 -1.16 -4.25
CA ILE A 46 13.47 -2.30 -4.76
C ILE A 46 14.46 -1.85 -5.82
N ASP A 47 14.07 -0.94 -6.71
CA ASP A 47 14.99 -0.34 -7.70
C ASP A 47 16.15 0.39 -6.99
N ARG A 48 15.88 1.05 -5.85
CA ARG A 48 16.91 1.64 -4.99
C ARG A 48 17.79 0.56 -4.36
N PHE A 49 17.20 -0.53 -3.86
CA PHE A 49 17.96 -1.65 -3.31
C PHE A 49 18.91 -2.25 -4.35
N GLU A 50 18.46 -2.46 -5.59
CA GLU A 50 19.32 -2.98 -6.68
C GLU A 50 20.51 -2.06 -6.96
N GLN A 51 20.36 -0.75 -6.76
CA GLN A 51 21.42 0.25 -7.00
C GLN A 51 22.35 0.45 -5.80
N THR A 52 21.81 0.47 -4.58
CA THR A 52 22.56 0.90 -3.39
C THR A 52 22.68 -0.18 -2.31
N GLY A 53 22.00 -1.31 -2.46
CA GLY A 53 21.85 -2.34 -1.43
C GLY A 53 21.00 -1.92 -0.24
N ALA A 54 20.33 -0.78 -0.30
CA ALA A 54 19.53 -0.25 0.81
C ALA A 54 18.04 -0.52 0.56
N LEU A 55 17.41 -1.25 1.48
CA LEU A 55 15.97 -1.53 1.49
C LEU A 55 15.37 -0.98 2.78
N ASP A 56 14.22 -0.32 2.67
CA ASP A 56 13.41 0.05 3.84
C ASP A 56 12.40 -1.08 4.11
N ALA A 57 12.89 -2.16 4.73
CA ALA A 57 12.09 -3.36 4.95
C ALA A 57 10.91 -3.10 5.89
N GLU A 58 11.06 -2.17 6.83
CA GLU A 58 9.99 -1.75 7.73
C GLU A 58 8.83 -1.13 6.97
N TYR A 59 9.12 -0.12 6.15
CA TYR A 59 8.12 0.53 5.34
C TYR A 59 7.47 -0.43 4.34
N VAL A 60 8.28 -1.24 3.66
CA VAL A 60 7.79 -2.20 2.66
C VAL A 60 6.93 -3.28 3.31
N SER A 61 7.24 -3.73 4.53
CA SER A 61 6.48 -4.76 5.24
C SER A 61 5.07 -4.34 5.66
N GLY A 62 4.83 -3.03 5.81
CA GLY A 62 3.51 -2.49 6.14
C GLY A 62 2.56 -2.36 4.95
N LEU A 63 3.04 -2.59 3.72
CA LEU A 63 2.21 -2.52 2.51
C LEU A 63 1.34 -3.77 2.34
N SER A 64 0.25 -3.67 1.58
CA SER A 64 -0.62 -4.80 1.23
C SER A 64 0.11 -5.89 0.43
N SER A 65 -0.54 -7.04 0.22
CA SER A 65 -0.04 -8.13 -0.64
C SER A 65 0.07 -7.77 -2.13
N ASP A 66 -0.44 -6.61 -2.55
CA ASP A 66 -0.32 -6.13 -3.93
C ASP A 66 1.14 -5.88 -4.35
N ILE A 67 2.07 -5.84 -3.37
CA ILE A 67 3.51 -5.66 -3.61
C ILE A 67 4.27 -6.97 -3.84
N ASP A 68 3.65 -8.14 -3.66
CA ASP A 68 4.31 -9.44 -3.82
C ASP A 68 5.03 -9.60 -5.18
N PRO A 69 4.47 -9.13 -6.31
CA PRO A 69 5.19 -9.17 -7.59
C PRO A 69 6.46 -8.33 -7.60
N ALA A 70 6.50 -7.23 -6.83
CA ALA A 70 7.68 -6.40 -6.69
C ALA A 70 8.72 -7.12 -5.82
N LEU A 71 8.30 -7.65 -4.67
CA LEU A 71 9.13 -8.44 -3.74
C LEU A 71 9.80 -9.64 -4.41
N ALA A 72 9.15 -10.25 -5.40
CA ALA A 72 9.71 -11.35 -6.19
C ALA A 72 11.05 -11.02 -6.88
N ARG A 73 11.38 -9.74 -7.10
CA ARG A 73 12.67 -9.30 -7.66
C ARG A 73 13.82 -9.34 -6.66
N LEU A 74 13.52 -9.29 -5.36
CA LEU A 74 14.54 -9.36 -4.32
C LEU A 74 15.11 -10.78 -4.21
N PRO A 75 16.38 -10.93 -3.79
CA PRO A 75 16.91 -12.21 -3.34
C PRO A 75 16.07 -12.79 -2.20
N GLU A 76 15.92 -14.11 -2.15
CA GLU A 76 15.05 -14.81 -1.18
C GLU A 76 15.26 -14.37 0.27
N HIS A 77 16.53 -14.27 0.69
CA HIS A 77 16.87 -13.87 2.05
C HIS A 77 16.41 -12.44 2.38
N VAL A 78 16.48 -11.49 1.44
CA VAL A 78 16.02 -10.11 1.65
C VAL A 78 14.50 -10.03 1.58
N ARG A 79 13.88 -10.83 0.69
CA ARG A 79 12.43 -10.90 0.52
C ARG A 79 11.72 -11.23 1.82
N SER A 80 12.23 -12.21 2.57
CA SER A 80 11.65 -12.61 3.86
C SER A 80 11.66 -11.48 4.90
N CYS A 81 12.63 -10.56 4.85
CA CYS A 81 12.65 -9.40 5.73
C CYS A 81 11.47 -8.45 5.43
N GLY A 82 11.09 -8.32 4.16
CA GLY A 82 9.98 -7.48 3.72
C GLY A 82 8.60 -8.14 3.92
N GLU A 83 8.51 -9.45 4.08
CA GLU A 83 7.24 -10.17 4.31
C GLU A 83 6.83 -10.21 5.81
N SER A 84 7.81 -10.07 6.71
CA SER A 84 7.74 -10.39 8.16
C SER A 84 6.61 -9.83 9.02
N HIS A 85 6.03 -8.68 8.68
CA HIS A 85 4.95 -8.07 9.47
C HIS A 85 3.55 -8.43 8.96
N ARG A 86 3.44 -9.13 7.83
CA ARG A 86 2.15 -9.48 7.23
C ARG A 86 1.45 -10.66 7.93
N ALA A 87 2.19 -11.49 8.66
CA ALA A 87 1.68 -12.69 9.31
C ALA A 87 0.99 -12.46 10.68
N GLN A 88 0.75 -11.21 11.13
CA GLN A 88 -0.12 -11.00 12.28
C GLN A 88 -1.52 -11.51 11.93
N SER A 89 -1.92 -12.64 12.53
CA SER A 89 -3.17 -13.31 12.17
C SER A 89 -4.33 -12.32 12.22
N ASP A 90 -4.94 -12.08 11.08
CA ASP A 90 -6.12 -11.23 11.00
C ASP A 90 -7.17 -11.80 11.98
N PRO A 91 -7.76 -10.95 12.84
CA PRO A 91 -8.91 -11.37 13.63
C PRO A 91 -9.95 -11.99 12.70
N TRP A 92 -10.72 -12.98 13.18
CA TRP A 92 -11.66 -13.74 12.33
C TRP A 92 -12.63 -12.86 11.51
N TYR A 93 -12.93 -11.65 11.99
CA TYR A 93 -13.81 -10.69 11.32
C TYR A 93 -13.15 -9.94 10.14
N GLN A 94 -11.84 -10.10 9.93
CA GLN A 94 -11.07 -9.54 8.82
C GLN A 94 -10.71 -10.60 7.76
N PHE A 95 -11.38 -11.77 7.77
CA PHE A 95 -11.11 -12.81 6.80
C PHE A 95 -11.28 -12.32 5.35
N ASN A 96 -10.25 -12.54 4.55
CA ASN A 96 -10.22 -12.23 3.13
C ASN A 96 -9.62 -13.41 2.36
N LEU A 97 -10.39 -14.00 1.43
CA LEU A 97 -9.97 -15.19 0.68
C LEU A 97 -8.70 -14.96 -0.14
N SER A 98 -8.58 -13.80 -0.79
CA SER A 98 -7.39 -13.41 -1.56
C SER A 98 -6.15 -13.35 -0.68
N ARG A 99 -6.25 -12.76 0.52
CA ARG A 99 -5.14 -12.72 1.49
C ARG A 99 -4.79 -14.10 2.01
N TRP A 100 -5.79 -14.90 2.38
CA TRP A 100 -5.59 -16.28 2.82
C TRP A 100 -4.88 -17.14 1.77
N SER A 101 -5.11 -16.90 0.48
CA SER A 101 -4.40 -17.59 -0.60
C SER A 101 -2.95 -17.12 -0.80
N ALA A 102 -2.60 -15.92 -0.32
CA ALA A 102 -1.27 -15.34 -0.39
C ALA A 102 -0.45 -15.60 0.88
N ASP A 103 -1.10 -15.92 2.01
CA ASP A 103 -0.45 -16.21 3.28
C ASP A 103 0.52 -17.38 3.16
N ARG A 104 1.79 -17.13 3.49
CA ARG A 104 2.81 -18.16 3.70
C ARG A 104 3.11 -18.27 5.19
N PRO A 105 3.42 -19.49 5.69
CA PRO A 105 3.86 -19.65 7.07
C PRO A 105 5.17 -18.89 7.30
N GLU A 106 5.17 -17.98 8.26
CA GLU A 106 6.30 -17.12 8.58
C GLU A 106 6.87 -17.45 9.98
N ASN A 107 8.20 -17.35 10.11
CA ASN A 107 8.86 -17.53 11.40
C ASN A 107 8.74 -16.22 12.19
N ALA A 108 8.11 -16.27 13.37
CA ALA A 108 7.96 -15.12 14.27
C ALA A 108 9.32 -14.54 14.73
N ASP A 109 10.40 -15.33 14.62
CA ASP A 109 11.76 -14.89 14.86
C ASP A 109 12.40 -14.44 13.53
N LEU A 110 12.47 -13.13 13.33
CA LEU A 110 13.22 -12.56 12.21
C LEU A 110 14.72 -12.88 12.35
N PRO A 111 15.37 -13.39 11.30
CA PRO A 111 16.81 -13.59 11.32
C PRO A 111 17.59 -12.30 11.60
N GLU A 112 18.73 -12.42 12.30
CA GLU A 112 19.57 -11.27 12.70
C GLU A 112 20.01 -10.42 11.50
N TYR A 113 20.19 -11.03 10.32
CA TYR A 113 20.56 -10.31 9.09
C TYR A 113 19.48 -9.34 8.59
N CYS A 114 18.21 -9.50 9.01
CA CYS A 114 17.18 -8.55 8.64
C CYS A 114 17.40 -7.19 9.31
N SER A 115 18.05 -7.14 10.48
CA SER A 115 18.30 -5.88 11.22
C SER A 115 18.97 -4.78 10.38
N SER A 116 19.79 -5.13 9.38
CA SER A 116 20.44 -4.15 8.49
C SER A 116 19.49 -3.38 7.58
N TYR A 117 18.28 -3.89 7.34
CA TYR A 117 17.26 -3.29 6.48
C TYR A 117 16.14 -2.59 7.26
N TRP A 118 16.18 -2.65 8.59
CA TRP A 118 15.18 -2.05 9.48
C TRP A 118 15.80 -0.86 10.20
N SER A 119 15.39 0.35 9.83
CA SER A 119 16.02 1.58 10.31
C SER A 119 15.69 1.91 11.78
N TYR A 120 14.56 1.42 12.33
CA TYR A 120 14.11 1.77 13.68
C TYR A 120 14.55 0.79 14.78
N LEU A 121 14.91 -0.46 14.45
CA LEU A 121 15.43 -1.42 15.43
C LEU A 121 16.81 -1.04 15.96
N SER A 122 17.55 -0.18 15.26
CA SER A 122 18.87 0.31 15.72
C SER A 122 18.78 1.32 16.89
N TYR A 123 17.58 1.78 17.28
CA TYR A 123 17.37 2.80 18.32
C TYR A 123 16.75 2.27 19.62
N ARG A 124 16.50 0.96 19.73
CA ARG A 124 15.94 0.30 20.92
C ARG A 124 16.98 -0.61 21.56
#